data_AF-A0A834CND4-F1
#
_entry.id   AF-A0A834CND4-F1
#
_cell.length_a   1.000
_cell.length_b   1.000
_cell.length_c   1.000
_cell.angle_alpha   90.00
_cell.angle_beta   90.00
_cell.angle_gamma   90.00
#
_symmetry.space_group_name_H-M   'P 1'
#
loop_
_entity.id
_entity.type
_entity.pdbx_description
1 polymer ?
#
loop_
_entity_poly.entity_id
_entity_poly.type
_entity_poly.pdbx_seq_one_letter_code
_entity_poly.pdbx_strand_id
1 'polypeptide(L)'
;MICAEFHRITNINLKNHFFAVLDQHTPRLQSIFRKKASRTGKASDVLGQLFTTYDLQEQVDVHVRRAVVLQALPAYLHEDTSSFLRTCDDGQSREPDVVDTPLGLLAVGADPQNAMFHPVKILVVLEGNTIIDVPTLADGFVILFALIYALHLAYPKTLVNTFDFIQKVLMVLEDEKLKAKVLSLKNDLLTEL
;
A
#
# COMPACT_ATOMS: atom_id res chain seq x y z
N MET A 1 -12.98 -16.27 3.15
CA MET A 1 -14.34 -15.71 3.37
C MET A 1 -14.42 -14.26 2.91
N ILE A 2 -13.60 -13.34 3.43
CA ILE A 2 -13.69 -11.90 3.08
C ILE A 2 -13.43 -11.62 1.59
N CYS A 3 -12.41 -12.23 0.97
CA CYS A 3 -12.18 -12.09 -0.48
C CYS A 3 -13.30 -12.69 -1.34
N ALA A 4 -14.06 -13.66 -0.82
CA ALA A 4 -15.21 -14.21 -1.54
C ALA A 4 -16.39 -13.22 -1.53
N GLU A 5 -16.57 -12.48 -0.43
CA GLU A 5 -17.57 -11.41 -0.35
C GLU A 5 -17.22 -10.25 -1.28
N PHE A 6 -15.93 -9.87 -1.34
CA PHE A 6 -15.46 -8.92 -2.34
C PHE A 6 -15.77 -9.38 -3.76
N HIS A 7 -15.46 -10.65 -4.08
CA HIS A 7 -15.76 -11.22 -5.40
C HIS A 7 -17.27 -11.22 -5.69
N ARG A 8 -18.11 -11.52 -4.70
CA ARG A 8 -19.57 -11.46 -4.84
C ARG A 8 -20.08 -10.06 -5.18
N ILE A 9 -19.47 -9.01 -4.59
CA ILE A 9 -19.87 -7.61 -4.79
C ILE A 9 -19.36 -7.07 -6.15
N THR A 10 -18.11 -7.40 -6.51
CA THR A 10 -17.41 -6.75 -7.63
C THR A 10 -17.25 -7.63 -8.87
N ASN A 11 -17.49 -8.94 -8.75
CA ASN A 11 -17.16 -9.96 -9.73
C ASN A 11 -15.65 -10.07 -10.07
N ILE A 12 -14.75 -9.50 -9.25
CA ILE A 12 -13.30 -9.55 -9.46
C ILE A 12 -12.65 -10.54 -8.49
N ASN A 13 -11.71 -11.36 -8.99
CA ASN A 13 -10.81 -12.10 -8.10
C ASN A 13 -9.75 -11.14 -7.56
N LEU A 14 -10.02 -10.56 -6.39
CA LEU A 14 -9.24 -9.46 -5.82
C LEU A 14 -7.74 -9.72 -5.83
N LYS A 15 -7.29 -10.84 -5.23
CA LYS A 15 -5.87 -11.12 -5.05
C LYS A 15 -5.15 -11.27 -6.40
N ASN A 16 -5.73 -12.06 -7.30
CA ASN A 16 -5.11 -12.32 -8.61
C ASN A 16 -5.06 -11.06 -9.47
N HIS A 17 -6.17 -10.32 -9.52
CA HIS A 17 -6.27 -9.10 -10.31
C HIS A 17 -5.35 -8.00 -9.76
N PHE A 18 -5.42 -7.73 -8.45
CA PHE A 18 -4.59 -6.72 -7.80
C PHE A 18 -3.10 -6.98 -8.02
N PHE A 19 -2.63 -8.22 -7.84
CA PHE A 19 -1.24 -8.56 -8.07
C PHE A 19 -0.83 -8.46 -9.54
N ALA A 20 -1.64 -8.98 -10.47
CA ALA A 20 -1.33 -8.91 -11.89
C ALA A 20 -1.16 -7.46 -12.38
N VAL A 21 -2.11 -6.59 -12.02
CA VAL A 21 -2.10 -5.18 -12.45
C VAL A 21 -1.01 -4.38 -11.73
N LEU A 22 -0.81 -4.61 -10.42
CA LEU A 22 0.28 -3.97 -9.67
C LEU A 22 1.65 -4.36 -10.25
N ASP A 23 1.88 -5.64 -10.54
CA ASP A 23 3.14 -6.12 -11.10
C ASP A 23 3.39 -5.54 -12.50
N GLN A 24 2.35 -5.49 -13.33
CA GLN A 24 2.43 -4.87 -14.67
C GLN A 24 2.87 -3.41 -14.60
N HIS A 25 2.33 -2.63 -13.65
CA HIS A 25 2.66 -1.21 -13.51
C HIS A 25 3.88 -0.92 -12.66
N THR A 26 4.39 -1.89 -11.90
CA THR A 26 5.49 -1.71 -10.94
C THR A 26 6.73 -1.05 -11.56
N PRO A 27 7.28 -1.49 -12.70
CA PRO A 27 8.47 -0.86 -13.29
C PRO A 27 8.24 0.62 -13.61
N ARG A 28 7.07 0.96 -14.15
CA ARG A 28 6.74 2.34 -14.53
C ARG A 28 6.48 3.22 -13.30
N LEU A 29 5.75 2.71 -12.31
CA LEU A 29 5.53 3.41 -11.03
C LEU A 29 6.85 3.73 -10.35
N GLN A 30 7.77 2.76 -10.27
CA GLN A 30 9.10 2.98 -9.71
C GLN A 30 9.88 4.09 -10.46
N SER A 31 9.83 4.11 -11.80
CA SER A 31 10.47 5.17 -12.60
C SER A 31 9.88 6.55 -12.29
N ILE A 32 8.55 6.67 -12.24
CA ILE A 32 7.84 7.91 -11.92
C ILE A 32 8.21 8.39 -10.51
N PHE A 33 8.21 7.48 -9.53
CA PHE A 33 8.48 7.83 -8.14
C PHE A 33 9.95 8.21 -7.93
N ARG A 34 10.91 7.54 -8.58
CA ARG A 34 12.33 7.95 -8.57
C ARG A 34 12.53 9.33 -9.21
N LYS A 35 11.84 9.62 -10.32
CA LYS A 35 11.86 10.96 -10.94
C LYS A 35 11.27 12.04 -10.02
N LYS A 36 10.32 11.69 -9.16
CA LYS A 36 9.80 12.59 -8.11
C LYS A 36 10.79 12.72 -6.96
N ALA A 37 11.45 11.64 -6.55
CA ALA A 37 12.45 11.62 -5.49
C ALA A 37 13.66 12.52 -5.80
N SER A 38 14.03 12.68 -7.07
CA SER A 38 15.14 13.54 -7.50
C SER A 38 14.80 15.04 -7.54
N ARG A 39 13.61 15.44 -7.04
CA ARG A 39 13.18 16.85 -6.94
C ARG A 39 13.32 17.32 -5.50
N THR A 40 12.88 18.54 -5.23
CA THR A 40 12.88 19.12 -3.88
C THR A 40 11.52 18.99 -3.21
N GLY A 41 11.51 19.06 -1.88
CA GLY A 41 10.31 19.13 -1.05
C GLY A 41 9.95 17.82 -0.35
N LYS A 42 9.10 17.92 0.68
CA LYS A 42 8.80 16.83 1.64
C LYS A 42 8.51 15.47 1.01
N ALA A 43 7.69 15.44 -0.05
CA ALA A 43 7.37 14.17 -0.74
C ALA A 43 8.60 13.56 -1.43
N SER A 44 9.45 14.40 -2.02
CA SER A 44 10.69 13.98 -2.67
C SER A 44 11.68 13.42 -1.64
N ASP A 45 11.77 14.05 -0.46
CA ASP A 45 12.62 13.59 0.64
C ASP A 45 12.18 12.21 1.16
N VAL A 46 10.87 12.02 1.38
CA VAL A 46 10.30 10.72 1.81
C VAL A 46 10.55 9.64 0.75
N LEU A 47 10.30 9.94 -0.53
CA LEU A 47 10.55 9.00 -1.62
C LEU A 47 12.06 8.69 -1.76
N GLY A 48 12.93 9.68 -1.59
CA GLY A 48 14.38 9.52 -1.65
C GLY A 48 14.92 8.62 -0.54
N GLN A 49 14.41 8.78 0.69
CA GLN A 49 14.72 7.88 1.81
C GLN A 49 14.23 6.45 1.52
N LEU A 50 12.98 6.31 1.07
CA LEU A 50 12.41 5.01 0.74
C LEU A 50 13.20 4.28 -0.34
N PHE A 51 13.59 4.96 -1.43
CA PHE A 51 14.39 4.35 -2.49
C PHE A 51 15.82 4.07 -2.07
N THR A 52 16.41 4.89 -1.19
CA THR A 52 17.70 4.56 -0.56
C THR A 52 17.62 3.23 0.18
N THR A 53 16.59 3.03 1.03
CA THR A 53 16.40 1.75 1.74
C THR A 53 16.12 0.60 0.78
N TYR A 54 15.30 0.82 -0.26
CA TYR A 54 15.00 -0.19 -1.28
C TYR A 54 16.23 -0.61 -2.08
N ASP A 55 17.10 0.33 -2.45
CA ASP A 55 18.30 0.04 -3.25
C ASP A 55 19.38 -0.71 -2.42
N LEU A 56 19.26 -0.73 -1.09
CA LEU A 56 20.11 -1.51 -0.18
C LEU A 56 19.65 -2.96 0.02
N GLN A 57 18.49 -3.36 -0.53
CA GLN A 57 17.98 -4.72 -0.35
C GLN A 57 18.81 -5.73 -1.15
N GLU A 58 19.37 -6.75 -0.48
CA GLU A 58 20.21 -7.77 -1.13
C GLU A 58 19.40 -8.71 -2.04
N GLN A 59 18.14 -8.98 -1.70
CA GLN A 59 17.24 -9.89 -2.41
C GLN A 59 15.93 -9.18 -2.77
N VAL A 60 15.79 -8.78 -4.03
CA VAL A 60 14.62 -8.04 -4.52
C VAL A 60 13.69 -8.99 -5.30
N ASP A 61 12.86 -9.71 -4.54
CA ASP A 61 11.78 -10.53 -5.07
C ASP A 61 10.54 -9.70 -5.46
N VAL A 62 9.49 -10.38 -5.90
CA VAL A 62 8.23 -9.72 -6.30
C VAL A 62 7.54 -8.99 -5.13
N HIS A 63 7.67 -9.49 -3.90
CA HIS A 63 7.04 -8.90 -2.72
C HIS A 63 7.74 -7.61 -2.31
N VAL A 64 9.07 -7.56 -2.35
CA VAL A 64 9.86 -6.35 -2.11
C VAL A 64 9.53 -5.27 -3.15
N ARG A 65 9.37 -5.66 -4.43
CA ARG A 65 8.97 -4.74 -5.52
C ARG A 65 7.56 -4.18 -5.33
N ARG A 66 6.60 -5.01 -4.91
CA ARG A 66 5.25 -4.54 -4.58
C ARG A 66 5.27 -3.62 -3.36
N ALA A 67 6.06 -3.98 -2.34
CA ALA A 67 6.15 -3.22 -1.09
C ALA A 67 6.70 -1.80 -1.33
N VAL A 68 7.73 -1.62 -2.16
CA VAL A 68 8.24 -0.26 -2.45
C VAL A 68 7.18 0.59 -3.15
N VAL A 69 6.42 0.01 -4.10
CA VAL A 69 5.37 0.75 -4.82
C VAL A 69 4.24 1.14 -3.88
N LEU A 70 3.78 0.22 -3.02
CA LEU A 70 2.70 0.47 -2.08
C LEU A 70 3.08 1.48 -0.98
N GLN A 71 4.35 1.52 -0.57
CA GLN A 71 4.86 2.55 0.33
C GLN A 71 5.05 3.91 -0.35
N ALA A 72 5.51 3.91 -1.61
CA ALA A 72 5.81 5.14 -2.34
C ALA A 72 4.56 5.90 -2.82
N LEU A 73 3.49 5.16 -3.15
CA LEU A 73 2.28 5.73 -3.75
C LEU A 73 1.65 6.85 -2.89
N PRO A 74 1.41 6.67 -1.58
CA PRO A 74 0.94 7.75 -0.71
C PRO A 74 1.85 8.98 -0.70
N ALA A 75 3.17 8.76 -0.56
CA ALA A 75 4.14 9.84 -0.52
C ALA A 75 4.12 10.67 -1.83
N TYR A 76 4.04 9.99 -2.98
CA TYR A 76 3.90 10.63 -4.28
C TYR A 76 2.62 11.47 -4.38
N LEU A 77 1.50 10.99 -3.83
CA LEU A 77 0.21 11.68 -3.82
C LEU A 77 0.11 12.77 -2.73
N HIS A 78 1.19 12.98 -1.97
CA HIS A 78 1.29 13.92 -0.85
C HIS A 78 0.33 13.56 0.30
N GLU A 79 0.27 12.28 0.63
CA GLU A 79 -0.56 11.71 1.68
C GLU A 79 0.28 11.21 2.85
N ASP A 80 -0.32 11.18 4.04
CA ASP A 80 0.35 10.77 5.27
C ASP A 80 0.00 9.33 5.64
N THR A 81 1.03 8.50 5.79
CA THR A 81 0.90 7.08 6.15
C THR A 81 1.16 6.82 7.61
N SER A 82 1.55 7.81 8.42
CA SER A 82 2.00 7.60 9.81
C SER A 82 1.01 6.84 10.70
N SER A 83 -0.29 7.06 10.48
CA SER A 83 -1.38 6.39 11.20
C SER A 83 -1.83 5.07 10.57
N PHE A 84 -1.40 4.78 9.34
CA PHE A 84 -1.87 3.66 8.53
C PHE A 84 -0.82 2.58 8.30
N LEU A 85 0.42 2.94 7.93
CA LEU A 85 1.55 2.02 7.79
C LEU A 85 2.48 2.22 8.98
N ARG A 86 2.48 1.27 9.91
CA ARG A 86 3.33 1.32 11.10
C ARG A 86 4.24 0.11 11.16
N THR A 87 5.34 0.21 11.90
CA THR A 87 6.26 -0.89 12.16
C THR A 87 6.32 -1.20 13.66
N CYS A 88 6.54 -2.46 13.99
CA CYS A 88 6.73 -2.96 15.35
C CYS A 88 7.91 -3.94 15.36
N ASP A 89 8.69 -3.86 16.43
CA ASP A 89 9.82 -4.77 16.68
C ASP A 89 9.31 -6.08 17.27
N ASP A 90 9.69 -7.21 16.65
CA ASP A 90 9.36 -8.57 17.08
C ASP A 90 9.93 -8.93 18.47
N GLY A 91 10.95 -8.19 18.94
CA GLY A 91 11.58 -8.39 20.25
C GLY A 91 10.84 -7.76 21.44
N GLN A 92 9.82 -6.93 21.23
CA GLN A 92 9.08 -6.32 22.33
C GLN A 92 8.02 -7.29 22.87
N SER A 93 8.12 -7.67 24.16
CA SER A 93 7.09 -8.51 24.81
C SER A 93 5.74 -7.80 25.01
N ARG A 94 5.59 -6.60 24.48
CA ARG A 94 4.40 -5.76 24.62
C ARG A 94 3.56 -5.92 23.37
N GLU A 95 2.26 -6.15 23.55
CA GLU A 95 1.33 -6.13 22.43
C GLU A 95 1.44 -4.81 21.68
N PRO A 96 1.41 -4.83 20.33
CA PRO A 96 1.55 -3.62 19.55
C PRO A 96 0.43 -2.63 19.87
N ASP A 97 0.79 -1.38 20.13
CA ASP A 97 -0.20 -0.34 20.42
C ASP A 97 -0.97 0.02 19.15
N VAL A 98 -2.20 -0.47 19.08
CA VAL A 98 -3.10 -0.29 17.95
C VAL A 98 -4.39 0.43 18.32
N VAL A 99 -4.59 0.79 19.60
CA VAL A 99 -5.88 1.23 20.16
C VAL A 99 -6.54 2.35 19.36
N ASP A 100 -5.77 3.33 18.91
CA ASP A 100 -6.28 4.50 18.17
C ASP A 100 -6.27 4.33 16.64
N THR A 101 -6.41 3.09 16.15
CA THR A 101 -6.28 2.77 14.71
C THR A 101 -7.59 2.27 14.12
N PRO A 102 -8.34 3.15 13.42
CA PRO A 102 -9.58 2.73 12.78
C PRO A 102 -9.33 1.66 11.72
N LEU A 103 -8.28 1.83 10.90
CA LEU A 103 -7.89 0.88 9.86
C LEU A 103 -6.41 1.08 9.53
N GLY A 104 -5.62 0.01 9.48
CA GLY A 104 -4.19 0.11 9.17
C GLY A 104 -3.47 -1.22 9.00
N LEU A 105 -2.20 -1.13 8.64
CA LEU A 105 -1.27 -2.24 8.49
C LEU A 105 -0.08 -2.02 9.42
N LEU A 106 0.20 -3.02 10.25
CA LEU A 106 1.36 -3.02 11.13
C LEU A 106 2.33 -4.11 10.69
N ALA A 107 3.52 -3.71 10.24
CA ALA A 107 4.58 -4.64 9.91
C ALA A 107 5.37 -5.01 11.16
N VAL A 108 5.44 -6.31 11.46
CA VAL A 108 6.26 -6.85 12.54
C VAL A 108 7.54 -7.41 11.93
N GLY A 109 8.70 -6.98 12.41
CA GLY A 109 9.99 -7.44 11.92
C GLY A 109 11.11 -7.19 12.91
N ALA A 110 12.24 -7.88 12.73
CA ALA A 110 13.41 -7.74 13.60
C ALA A 110 14.12 -6.38 13.43
N ASP A 111 13.98 -5.76 12.25
CA ASP A 111 14.51 -4.42 11.97
C ASP A 111 13.36 -3.50 11.51
N PRO A 112 12.99 -2.48 12.29
CA PRO A 112 11.93 -1.55 11.93
C PRO A 112 12.13 -0.82 10.59
N GLN A 113 13.38 -0.63 10.14
CA GLN A 113 13.66 0.05 8.86
C GLN A 113 13.37 -0.85 7.66
N ASN A 114 13.51 -2.17 7.83
CA ASN A 114 13.31 -3.16 6.79
C ASN A 114 12.01 -3.96 6.95
N ALA A 115 11.27 -3.79 8.05
CA ALA A 115 10.05 -4.54 8.37
C ALA A 115 8.98 -4.44 7.27
N MET A 116 8.93 -3.35 6.50
CA MET A 116 7.98 -3.22 5.39
C MET A 116 8.39 -4.00 4.12
N PHE A 117 9.69 -4.32 3.96
CA PHE A 117 10.21 -5.11 2.85
C PHE A 117 10.32 -6.60 3.21
N HIS A 118 10.77 -6.89 4.42
CA HIS A 118 10.95 -8.24 4.97
C HIS A 118 10.26 -8.40 6.33
N PRO A 119 8.92 -8.31 6.37
CA PRO A 119 8.19 -8.57 7.61
C PRO A 119 8.27 -10.04 8.00
N VAL A 120 8.29 -10.30 9.31
CA VAL A 120 7.90 -11.61 9.86
C VAL A 120 6.41 -11.84 9.57
N LYS A 121 5.60 -10.80 9.77
CA LYS A 121 4.18 -10.75 9.42
C LYS A 121 3.68 -9.31 9.32
N ILE A 122 2.58 -9.13 8.60
CA ILE A 122 1.79 -7.90 8.57
C ILE A 122 0.49 -8.16 9.31
N LEU A 123 0.20 -7.36 10.33
CA LEU A 123 -1.07 -7.38 11.04
C LEU A 123 -2.03 -6.40 10.37
N VAL A 124 -3.21 -6.88 9.99
CA VAL A 124 -4.31 -6.04 9.53
C VAL A 124 -5.11 -5.59 10.74
N VAL A 125 -5.16 -4.28 10.95
CA VAL A 125 -5.80 -3.65 12.11
C VAL A 125 -7.11 -3.01 11.69
N LEU A 126 -8.18 -3.26 12.45
CA LEU A 126 -9.50 -2.65 12.31
C LEU A 126 -10.02 -2.29 13.69
N GLU A 127 -10.41 -1.03 13.89
CA GLU A 127 -10.97 -0.49 15.15
C GLU A 127 -10.16 -0.88 16.39
N GLY A 128 -8.83 -0.73 16.29
CA GLY A 128 -7.91 -1.05 17.38
C GLY A 128 -7.70 -2.53 17.66
N ASN A 129 -8.14 -3.41 16.76
CA ASN A 129 -7.98 -4.85 16.90
C ASN A 129 -7.21 -5.44 15.72
N THR A 130 -6.32 -6.39 16.00
CA THR A 130 -5.69 -7.20 14.94
C THR A 130 -6.68 -8.26 14.47
N ILE A 131 -7.06 -8.21 13.20
CA ILE A 131 -8.07 -9.11 12.62
C ILE A 131 -7.43 -10.36 12.03
N ILE A 132 -6.31 -10.19 11.34
CA ILE A 132 -5.58 -11.28 10.68
C ILE A 132 -4.12 -10.90 10.48
N ASP A 133 -3.24 -11.89 10.44
CA ASP A 133 -1.87 -11.74 9.99
C ASP A 133 -1.66 -12.32 8.59
N VAL A 134 -0.80 -11.67 7.82
CA VAL A 134 -0.48 -12.04 6.44
C VAL A 134 1.01 -11.89 6.19
N PRO A 135 1.59 -12.65 5.24
CA PRO A 135 3.04 -12.71 5.10
C PRO A 135 3.65 -11.47 4.47
N THR A 136 2.90 -10.67 3.70
CA THR A 136 3.47 -9.56 2.92
C THR A 136 2.61 -8.29 2.99
N LEU A 137 3.25 -7.14 2.78
CA LEU A 137 2.54 -5.85 2.75
C LEU A 137 1.43 -5.84 1.68
N ALA A 138 1.71 -6.43 0.52
CA ALA A 138 0.74 -6.52 -0.57
C ALA A 138 -0.47 -7.39 -0.20
N ASP A 139 -0.27 -8.51 0.51
CA ASP A 139 -1.39 -9.29 1.06
C ASP A 139 -2.19 -8.47 2.08
N GLY A 140 -1.53 -7.63 2.89
CA GLY A 140 -2.18 -6.72 3.82
C GLY A 140 -3.14 -5.75 3.13
N PHE A 141 -2.67 -5.10 2.06
CA PHE A 141 -3.52 -4.24 1.22
C PHE A 141 -4.70 -5.00 0.60
N VAL A 142 -4.49 -6.23 0.12
CA VAL A 142 -5.56 -7.07 -0.43
C VAL A 142 -6.64 -7.35 0.61
N ILE A 143 -6.27 -7.78 1.82
CA ILE A 143 -7.24 -8.05 2.88
C ILE A 143 -7.97 -6.77 3.28
N LEU A 144 -7.24 -5.66 3.43
CA LEU A 144 -7.81 -4.39 3.84
C LEU A 144 -8.83 -3.87 2.82
N PHE A 145 -8.53 -3.99 1.52
CA PHE A 145 -9.48 -3.66 0.46
C PHE A 145 -10.70 -4.57 0.48
N ALA A 146 -10.51 -5.87 0.72
CA ALA A 146 -11.60 -6.83 0.87
C ALA A 146 -12.52 -6.47 2.05
N LEU A 147 -11.93 -6.09 3.20
CA LEU A 147 -12.66 -5.67 4.40
C LEU A 147 -13.48 -4.40 4.15
N ILE A 148 -12.90 -3.39 3.50
CA ILE A 148 -13.58 -2.14 3.19
C ILE A 148 -14.87 -2.39 2.41
N TYR A 149 -14.81 -3.23 1.37
CA TYR A 149 -15.97 -3.56 0.55
C TYR A 149 -16.96 -4.46 1.27
N ALA A 150 -16.48 -5.50 1.96
CA ALA A 150 -17.35 -6.45 2.66
C ALA A 150 -18.13 -5.78 3.80
N LEU A 151 -17.53 -4.79 4.47
CA LEU A 151 -18.10 -4.11 5.63
C LEU A 151 -18.62 -2.70 5.33
N HIS A 152 -18.59 -2.26 4.06
CA HIS A 152 -18.97 -0.91 3.63
C HIS A 152 -18.26 0.21 4.42
N LEU A 153 -16.96 0.05 4.67
CA LEU A 153 -16.17 1.04 5.40
C LEU A 153 -15.83 2.24 4.52
N ALA A 154 -15.62 3.39 5.14
CA ALA A 154 -15.02 4.53 4.46
C ALA A 154 -13.50 4.34 4.28
N TYR A 155 -12.94 4.87 3.19
CA TYR A 155 -11.50 4.93 3.03
C TYR A 155 -10.84 5.79 4.13
N PRO A 156 -9.62 5.43 4.58
CA PRO A 156 -8.83 6.27 5.47
C PRO A 156 -8.70 7.69 4.89
N LYS A 157 -9.11 8.69 5.67
CA LYS A 157 -9.15 10.10 5.23
C LYS A 157 -7.77 10.66 4.88
N THR A 158 -6.71 10.06 5.41
CA THR A 158 -5.33 10.43 5.12
C THR A 158 -4.81 9.88 3.79
N LEU A 159 -5.49 8.88 3.19
CA LEU A 159 -5.04 8.12 2.02
C LEU A 159 -6.06 8.07 0.88
N VAL A 160 -6.94 9.07 0.81
CA VAL A 160 -8.09 9.04 -0.12
C VAL A 160 -7.65 8.91 -1.58
N ASN A 161 -6.59 9.59 -2.01
CA ASN A 161 -6.09 9.50 -3.38
C ASN A 161 -5.39 8.16 -3.65
N THR A 162 -4.69 7.60 -2.65
CA THR A 162 -4.10 6.26 -2.75
C THR A 162 -5.18 5.21 -2.99
N PHE A 163 -6.25 5.21 -2.19
CA PHE A 163 -7.36 4.27 -2.38
C PHE A 163 -8.16 4.54 -3.66
N ASP A 164 -8.36 5.81 -4.03
CA ASP A 164 -9.00 6.18 -5.31
C ASP A 164 -8.17 5.68 -6.51
N PHE A 165 -6.84 5.78 -6.45
CA PHE A 165 -5.93 5.23 -7.45
C PHE A 165 -6.03 3.70 -7.52
N ILE A 166 -5.95 3.01 -6.39
CA ILE A 166 -6.05 1.54 -6.35
C ILE A 166 -7.41 1.09 -6.91
N GLN A 167 -8.52 1.67 -6.45
CA GLN A 167 -9.86 1.31 -6.86
C GLN A 167 -10.11 1.54 -8.35
N LYS A 168 -9.79 2.73 -8.85
CA LYS A 168 -10.22 3.17 -10.19
C LYS A 168 -9.18 2.89 -11.27
N VAL A 169 -7.90 2.83 -10.92
CA VAL A 169 -6.81 2.59 -11.87
C VAL A 169 -6.36 1.14 -11.84
N LEU A 170 -6.07 0.58 -10.66
CA LEU A 170 -5.59 -0.81 -10.57
C LEU A 170 -6.71 -1.83 -10.63
N MET A 171 -7.85 -1.57 -9.98
CA MET A 171 -8.97 -2.52 -9.87
C MET A 171 -10.09 -2.27 -10.88
N VAL A 172 -10.12 -1.09 -11.52
CA VAL A 172 -11.12 -0.70 -12.55
C VAL A 172 -12.57 -0.90 -12.08
N LEU A 173 -12.87 -0.53 -10.83
CA LEU A 173 -14.17 -0.80 -10.20
C LEU A 173 -15.22 0.31 -10.41
N GLU A 174 -14.80 1.52 -10.76
CA GLU A 174 -15.70 2.65 -10.98
C GLU A 174 -15.28 3.46 -12.21
N ASP A 175 -16.28 3.95 -12.94
CA ASP A 175 -16.12 4.86 -14.08
C ASP A 175 -16.30 6.34 -13.67
N GLU A 176 -16.22 6.62 -12.37
CA GLU A 176 -16.28 7.99 -11.87
C GLU A 176 -15.02 8.80 -12.26
N LYS A 177 -15.20 10.12 -12.37
CA LYS A 177 -14.08 11.03 -12.65
C LYS A 177 -13.00 10.91 -11.57
N LEU A 178 -11.78 10.66 -12.02
CA LEU A 178 -10.59 10.67 -11.18
C LEU A 178 -10.30 12.08 -10.66
N LYS A 179 -9.83 12.16 -9.42
CA LYS A 179 -9.28 13.40 -8.88
C LYS A 179 -8.04 13.81 -9.67
N ALA A 180 -7.78 15.11 -9.76
CA ALA A 180 -6.70 15.66 -10.59
C ALA A 180 -5.33 15.00 -10.34
N LYS A 181 -4.97 14.71 -9.08
CA LYS A 181 -3.71 14.03 -8.73
C LYS A 181 -3.67 12.59 -9.24
N VAL A 182 -4.76 11.85 -9.08
CA VAL A 182 -4.89 10.44 -9.50
C VAL A 182 -4.90 10.35 -11.02
N LEU A 183 -5.60 11.27 -11.69
CA LEU A 183 -5.62 11.39 -13.14
C LEU A 183 -4.22 11.69 -13.69
N SER A 184 -3.48 12.62 -13.07
CA SER A 184 -2.10 12.92 -13.46
C SER A 184 -1.21 11.68 -13.39
N LEU A 185 -1.28 10.92 -12.29
CA LEU A 185 -0.50 9.69 -12.14
C LEU A 185 -0.92 8.62 -13.16
N LYS A 186 -2.23 8.45 -13.40
CA LYS A 186 -2.74 7.55 -14.46
C LYS A 186 -2.18 7.93 -15.83
N ASN A 187 -2.17 9.22 -16.16
CA ASN A 187 -1.63 9.68 -17.45
C ASN A 187 -0.13 9.43 -17.54
N ASP A 188 0.64 9.70 -16.48
CA ASP A 188 2.09 9.43 -16.43
C ASP A 188 2.40 7.92 -16.59
N LEU A 189 1.50 7.05 -16.12
CA LEU A 189 1.60 5.59 -16.29
C LEU A 189 1.39 5.14 -17.74
N LEU A 190 0.47 5.79 -18.45
CA LEU A 190 0.12 5.47 -19.84
C LEU A 190 1.06 6.13 -20.86
N THR A 191 1.84 7.12 -20.45
CA THR A 191 2.78 7.81 -21.35
C THR A 191 4.04 6.94 -21.50
N GLU A 192 4.07 6.07 -22.51
CA GLU A 192 5.30 5.35 -22.90
C GLU A 192 6.40 6.37 -23.25
N LEU A 193 7.62 6.12 -22.74
CA LEU A 193 8.85 6.77 -23.21
C LEU A 193 9.60 5.77 -24.09
#